data_AF-A0A0B1SZ73-F1
#
_entry.id   AF-A0A0B1SZ73-F1
#
_cell.length_a   1.000
_cell.length_b   1.000
_cell.length_c   1.000
_cell.angle_alpha   90.00
_cell.angle_beta   90.00
_cell.angle_gamma   90.00
#
_symmetry.space_group_name_H-M   'P 1'
#
loop_
_entity.id
_entity.type
_entity.pdbx_description
1 polymer ?
#
loop_
_entity_poly.entity_id
_entity_poly.type
_entity_poly.pdbx_seq_one_letter_code
_entity_poly.pdbx_strand_id
1 'polypeptide(L)'
;MKRTALHLKFMDYRHPTMWKWFGQGNLLHAPSHAPDVIRQLGDQADLVKALVRAGNVLLDHGAVIEKVESLGFRDLPYKRIAKQTREPVYASNFFLFHAHMSTEARNATKSILLHDLDMVHVAVVPVPTAQPPIKCNLEEILKPPSERQDFVASLSRVPAIMVSDYVRSPTGEATGDRISEDRLFQALYDMEVFRLGEYYLKSGQMTPIYIDLRRTFSQPKTLRMAAQAICDLVAAKGLSFEYVVGVPYAALPLATLVSDILDVPMLMKRKEVKSYGTGKLIEGVYQVGGTALIVEDVVTSGESIRETAESLRKEGLKVTDAVAVLDRQQGGTKELSKSAINFHSVLTMEKILDGLISKNQITEQRKKEIIDHLNKPF
;
A
#
# COMPACT_ATOMS: atom_id res chain seq x y z
N MET A 1 -30.43 -5.29 -14.33
CA MET A 1 -29.36 -4.46 -14.92
C MET A 1 -28.07 -4.69 -14.14
N LYS A 2 -26.96 -5.08 -14.78
CA LYS A 2 -25.67 -5.25 -14.10
C LYS A 2 -25.00 -3.88 -13.95
N ARG A 3 -24.62 -3.53 -12.72
CA ARG A 3 -23.84 -2.32 -12.46
C ARG A 3 -22.50 -2.42 -13.18
N THR A 4 -22.19 -1.45 -14.02
CA THR A 4 -20.86 -1.36 -14.66
C THR A 4 -20.34 0.05 -14.46
N ALA A 5 -19.03 0.23 -14.31
CA ALA A 5 -18.41 1.55 -14.32
C ALA A 5 -17.66 1.69 -15.64
N LEU A 6 -17.90 2.79 -16.37
CA LEU A 6 -17.20 3.08 -17.61
C LEU A 6 -16.09 4.08 -17.31
N HIS A 7 -14.84 3.71 -17.61
CA HIS A 7 -13.66 4.52 -17.35
C HIS A 7 -13.24 5.22 -18.64
N LEU A 8 -13.33 6.55 -18.67
CA LEU A 8 -13.08 7.37 -19.84
C LEU A 8 -11.87 8.27 -19.61
N LYS A 9 -10.87 8.15 -20.47
CA LYS A 9 -9.60 8.87 -20.34
C LYS A 9 -9.50 9.98 -21.38
N PHE A 10 -9.28 11.21 -20.93
CA PHE A 10 -9.29 12.42 -21.76
C PHE A 10 -7.97 13.15 -21.66
N MET A 11 -7.40 13.59 -22.78
CA MET A 11 -6.23 14.48 -22.74
C MET A 11 -6.57 15.90 -23.16
N ASP A 12 -5.99 16.84 -22.41
CA ASP A 12 -5.85 18.26 -22.70
C ASP A 12 -4.52 18.48 -23.48
N TYR A 13 -4.49 19.45 -24.39
CA TYR A 13 -3.48 19.61 -25.44
C TYR A 13 -2.41 20.70 -25.16
N ARG A 14 -1.14 20.30 -25.40
CA ARG A 14 0.10 21.06 -25.75
C ARG A 14 1.08 21.41 -24.60
N HIS A 15 2.42 21.39 -24.73
CA HIS A 15 3.50 20.80 -25.60
C HIS A 15 4.86 21.16 -24.88
N PRO A 16 6.11 20.98 -25.40
CA PRO A 16 7.22 20.27 -24.74
C PRO A 16 8.58 21.00 -24.76
N THR A 17 9.27 21.23 -23.63
CA THR A 17 10.67 21.67 -23.71
C THR A 17 11.59 21.02 -22.67
N MET A 18 12.49 20.21 -23.23
CA MET A 18 13.88 19.98 -22.85
C MET A 18 14.21 19.10 -21.63
N TRP A 19 14.40 17.82 -21.93
CA TRP A 19 15.59 17.10 -21.49
C TRP A 19 16.65 17.14 -22.59
N LYS A 20 17.81 17.76 -22.30
CA LYS A 20 19.16 17.57 -22.88
C LYS A 20 20.07 18.53 -22.08
N TRP A 21 21.29 18.25 -21.62
CA TRP A 21 22.16 17.08 -21.50
C TRP A 21 23.42 17.63 -20.78
N PHE A 22 24.06 16.86 -19.88
CA PHE A 22 25.43 17.01 -19.32
C PHE A 22 25.83 18.20 -18.41
N GLY A 23 26.41 17.84 -17.26
CA GLY A 23 27.77 18.27 -16.89
C GLY A 23 27.95 19.54 -16.06
N GLN A 24 28.46 19.34 -14.83
CA GLN A 24 29.34 20.24 -14.04
C GLN A 24 28.98 21.72 -13.84
N GLY A 25 28.89 22.12 -12.56
CA GLY A 25 29.57 23.33 -12.07
C GLY A 25 28.74 24.62 -11.86
N ASN A 26 28.79 25.11 -10.61
CA ASN A 26 28.76 26.50 -10.15
C ASN A 26 27.53 27.41 -10.34
N LEU A 27 26.99 27.82 -9.17
CA LEU A 27 26.74 29.18 -8.66
C LEU A 27 26.12 30.27 -9.56
N LEU A 28 25.06 30.86 -8.99
CA LEU A 28 24.61 32.26 -9.06
C LEU A 28 24.07 32.79 -10.39
N HIS A 29 22.76 33.03 -10.45
CA HIS A 29 22.14 34.36 -10.60
C HIS A 29 20.63 34.20 -10.87
N ALA A 30 19.81 34.81 -10.03
CA ALA A 30 18.43 35.15 -10.40
C ALA A 30 18.44 36.46 -11.20
N PRO A 31 17.54 36.60 -12.20
CA PRO A 31 16.88 37.88 -12.36
C PRO A 31 15.35 37.75 -12.45
N SER A 32 14.75 38.80 -11.90
CA SER A 32 13.35 39.22 -11.88
C SER A 32 12.72 39.42 -13.25
N HIS A 33 11.54 38.84 -13.49
CA HIS A 33 10.30 39.47 -13.99
C HIS A 33 9.23 38.38 -14.24
N ALA A 34 8.14 38.41 -13.47
CA ALA A 34 6.87 37.77 -13.82
C ALA A 34 6.26 38.55 -15.02
N PRO A 35 5.59 37.91 -16.01
CA PRO A 35 4.36 37.13 -15.77
C PRO A 35 4.12 36.00 -16.79
N ASP A 36 4.36 34.73 -16.45
CA ASP A 36 3.94 33.59 -17.31
C ASP A 36 3.35 32.40 -16.52
N VAL A 37 2.89 32.66 -15.28
CA VAL A 37 2.19 31.65 -14.45
C VAL A 37 0.71 31.46 -14.89
N ILE A 38 0.27 32.12 -15.97
CA ILE A 38 -1.09 31.99 -16.53
C ILE A 38 -1.00 31.78 -18.04
N ARG A 39 -0.39 30.68 -18.49
CA ARG A 39 -0.55 30.15 -19.86
C ARG A 39 0.08 28.76 -19.95
N GLN A 40 -0.67 27.71 -19.59
CA GLN A 40 -0.57 26.34 -20.14
C GLN A 40 -1.56 25.37 -19.46
N LEU A 41 -2.82 25.78 -19.33
CA LEU A 41 -3.97 24.87 -19.40
C LEU A 41 -4.44 24.98 -20.86
N GLY A 42 -4.51 23.89 -21.60
CA GLY A 42 -5.35 23.89 -22.79
C GLY A 42 -6.81 24.02 -22.34
N ASP A 43 -7.63 24.59 -23.20
CA ASP A 43 -8.90 25.22 -22.86
C ASP A 43 -9.81 24.25 -22.10
N GLN A 44 -10.20 24.58 -20.85
CA GLN A 44 -11.22 23.81 -20.10
C GLN A 44 -12.45 23.50 -20.96
N ALA A 45 -12.75 24.37 -21.93
CA ALA A 45 -13.81 24.20 -22.91
C ALA A 45 -13.71 22.92 -23.75
N ASP A 46 -12.53 22.51 -24.21
CA ASP A 46 -12.39 21.33 -25.08
C ASP A 46 -12.49 20.02 -24.28
N LEU A 47 -11.96 20.01 -23.05
CA LEU A 47 -12.19 18.91 -22.12
C LEU A 47 -13.67 18.76 -21.77
N VAL A 48 -14.35 19.87 -21.49
CA VAL A 48 -15.80 19.87 -21.21
C VAL A 48 -16.59 19.38 -22.42
N LYS A 49 -16.26 19.81 -23.64
CA LYS A 49 -16.91 19.30 -24.87
C LYS A 49 -16.74 17.80 -25.03
N ALA A 50 -15.53 17.27 -24.79
CA ALA A 50 -15.27 15.85 -24.89
C ALA A 50 -16.05 15.05 -23.82
N LEU A 51 -16.14 15.57 -22.59
CA LEU A 51 -16.94 14.97 -21.51
C LEU A 51 -18.44 14.98 -21.82
N VAL A 52 -18.97 16.10 -22.32
CA VAL A 52 -20.38 16.23 -22.73
C VAL A 52 -20.69 15.26 -23.86
N ARG A 53 -19.82 15.18 -24.88
CA ARG A 53 -19.98 14.24 -25.99
C ARG A 53 -19.99 12.80 -25.51
N ALA A 54 -19.07 12.44 -24.62
CA ALA A 54 -19.03 11.10 -24.05
C ALA A 54 -20.27 10.75 -23.21
N GLY A 55 -20.75 11.73 -22.43
CA GLY A 55 -22.00 11.63 -21.67
C GLY A 55 -23.20 11.42 -22.59
N ASN A 56 -23.32 12.19 -23.66
CA ASN A 56 -24.40 12.04 -24.64
C ASN A 56 -24.36 10.67 -25.31
N VAL A 57 -23.20 10.21 -25.78
CA VAL A 57 -23.07 8.86 -26.37
C VAL A 57 -23.51 7.77 -25.38
N LEU A 58 -23.23 7.93 -24.10
CA LEU A 58 -23.69 7.00 -23.06
C LEU A 58 -25.22 7.03 -22.91
N LEU A 59 -25.81 8.23 -22.79
CA LEU A 59 -27.26 8.42 -22.64
C LEU A 59 -28.03 7.90 -23.88
N ASP A 60 -27.54 8.20 -25.08
CA ASP A 60 -28.14 7.78 -26.35
C ASP A 60 -28.20 6.25 -26.51
N HIS A 61 -27.28 5.53 -25.84
CA HIS A 61 -27.25 4.07 -25.82
C HIS A 61 -27.90 3.48 -24.56
N GLY A 62 -28.74 4.26 -23.88
CA GLY A 62 -29.55 3.81 -22.75
C GLY A 62 -28.78 3.63 -21.45
N ALA A 63 -27.68 4.36 -21.26
CA ALA A 63 -26.99 4.40 -19.98
C ALA A 63 -27.68 5.32 -18.98
N VAL A 64 -27.76 4.89 -17.71
CA VAL A 64 -28.15 5.72 -16.58
C VAL A 64 -26.89 6.16 -15.85
N ILE A 65 -26.49 7.42 -15.99
CA ILE A 65 -25.28 7.97 -15.36
C ILE A 65 -25.62 8.42 -13.93
N GLU A 66 -25.01 7.81 -12.91
CA GLU A 66 -25.16 8.16 -11.49
C GLU A 66 -24.28 9.34 -11.08
N LYS A 67 -23.00 9.31 -11.50
CA LYS A 67 -22.02 10.36 -11.22
C LYS A 67 -20.85 10.30 -12.20
N VAL A 68 -20.19 11.45 -12.34
CA VAL A 68 -18.92 11.57 -13.05
C VAL A 68 -17.87 12.06 -12.05
N GLU A 69 -16.75 11.35 -11.95
CA GLU A 69 -15.67 11.65 -11.00
C GLU A 69 -14.37 11.96 -11.75
N SER A 70 -13.73 13.07 -11.42
CA SER A 70 -12.39 13.39 -11.92
C SER A 70 -11.35 12.73 -11.03
N LEU A 71 -10.50 11.89 -11.61
CA LEU A 71 -9.36 11.28 -10.92
C LEU A 71 -8.08 12.12 -11.05
N GLY A 72 -8.16 13.27 -11.75
CA GLY A 72 -7.05 14.20 -11.96
C GLY A 72 -6.09 13.82 -13.10
N PHE A 73 -5.05 14.63 -13.27
CA PHE A 73 -3.97 14.41 -14.22
C PHE A 73 -3.00 13.35 -13.67
N ARG A 74 -2.79 12.26 -14.41
CA ARG A 74 -1.89 11.17 -13.98
C ARG A 74 -1.12 10.59 -15.16
N ASP A 75 -0.06 9.86 -14.85
CA ASP A 75 0.72 9.12 -15.85
C ASP A 75 -0.09 7.95 -16.45
N LEU A 76 0.15 7.68 -17.72
CA LEU A 76 -0.35 6.48 -18.39
C LEU A 76 0.51 5.29 -17.95
N PRO A 77 -0.08 4.12 -17.69
CA PRO A 77 0.70 2.91 -17.37
C PRO A 77 1.60 2.45 -18.53
N TYR A 78 1.32 2.88 -19.76
CA TYR A 78 2.14 2.63 -20.95
C TYR A 78 2.02 3.82 -21.92
N LYS A 79 3.06 4.04 -22.73
CA LYS A 79 3.06 4.99 -23.85
C LYS A 79 1.84 4.76 -24.75
N ARG A 80 1.06 5.81 -25.00
CA ARG A 80 -0.04 5.80 -25.99
C ARG A 80 0.24 6.80 -27.09
N ILE A 81 -0.46 6.69 -28.20
CA ILE A 81 -0.35 7.62 -29.32
C ILE A 81 -1.67 8.36 -29.42
N ALA A 82 -1.64 9.70 -29.37
CA ALA A 82 -2.82 10.54 -29.57
C ALA A 82 -3.36 10.34 -30.99
N LYS A 83 -4.68 10.21 -31.15
CA LYS A 83 -5.27 9.89 -32.46
C LYS A 83 -5.26 11.07 -33.44
N GLN A 84 -5.42 12.30 -32.97
CA GLN A 84 -5.42 13.48 -33.84
C GLN A 84 -4.00 13.89 -34.23
N THR A 85 -3.09 14.04 -33.26
CA THR A 85 -1.73 14.54 -33.54
C THR A 85 -0.73 13.44 -33.89
N ARG A 86 -1.05 12.17 -33.62
CA ARG A 86 -0.15 11.01 -33.76
C ARG A 86 1.13 11.10 -32.91
N GLU A 87 1.11 11.92 -31.88
CA GLU A 87 2.23 12.09 -30.96
C GLU A 87 2.13 11.15 -29.75
N PRO A 88 3.28 10.79 -29.15
CA PRO A 88 3.28 9.96 -27.97
C PRO A 88 2.82 10.73 -26.72
N VAL A 89 1.89 10.13 -25.99
CA VAL A 89 1.32 10.63 -24.73
C VAL A 89 1.79 9.75 -23.59
N TYR A 90 2.23 10.38 -22.50
CA TYR A 90 2.71 9.72 -21.28
C TYR A 90 1.87 10.06 -20.03
N ALA A 91 1.05 11.11 -20.05
CA ALA A 91 0.15 11.49 -18.96
C ALA A 91 -1.13 12.15 -19.50
N SER A 92 -2.24 12.11 -18.76
CA SER A 92 -3.56 12.55 -19.24
C SER A 92 -4.55 12.73 -18.07
N ASN A 93 -5.67 13.42 -18.29
CA ASN A 93 -6.74 13.54 -17.31
C ASN A 93 -7.63 12.28 -17.29
N PHE A 94 -8.01 11.84 -16.11
CA PHE A 94 -8.81 10.62 -15.93
C PHE A 94 -10.19 10.97 -15.41
N PHE A 95 -11.22 10.43 -16.06
CA PHE A 95 -12.61 10.60 -15.64
C PHE A 95 -13.31 9.25 -15.54
N LEU A 96 -14.13 9.10 -14.50
CA LEU A 96 -14.89 7.88 -14.25
C LEU A 96 -16.38 8.17 -14.35
N PHE A 97 -17.04 7.53 -15.30
CA PHE A 97 -18.49 7.59 -15.44
C PHE A 97 -19.09 6.37 -14.74
N HIS A 98 -19.80 6.62 -13.65
CA HIS A 98 -20.62 5.60 -12.99
C HIS A 98 -21.93 5.50 -13.76
N ALA A 99 -22.07 4.50 -14.62
CA ALA A 99 -23.20 4.42 -15.53
C ALA A 99 -23.73 2.99 -15.70
N HIS A 100 -25.05 2.81 -15.55
CA HIS A 100 -25.71 1.52 -15.70
C HIS A 100 -26.27 1.34 -17.11
N MET A 101 -25.90 0.26 -17.79
CA MET A 101 -26.46 -0.07 -19.10
C MET A 101 -26.38 -1.58 -19.36
N SER A 102 -27.04 -2.06 -20.42
CA SER A 102 -26.95 -3.46 -20.83
C SER A 102 -25.54 -3.82 -21.32
N THR A 103 -25.19 -5.11 -21.30
CA THR A 103 -23.85 -5.56 -21.73
C THR A 103 -23.62 -5.25 -23.22
N GLU A 104 -24.68 -5.40 -24.00
CA GLU A 104 -24.74 -5.15 -25.44
C GLU A 104 -24.53 -3.66 -25.72
N ALA A 105 -25.31 -2.79 -25.06
CA ALA A 105 -25.17 -1.34 -25.20
C ALA A 105 -23.79 -0.85 -24.77
N ARG A 106 -23.27 -1.38 -23.66
CA ARG A 106 -21.92 -1.04 -23.16
C ARG A 106 -20.83 -1.35 -24.17
N ASN A 107 -20.89 -2.51 -24.81
CA ASN A 107 -19.88 -2.91 -25.79
C ASN A 107 -19.99 -2.03 -27.05
N ALA A 108 -21.21 -1.66 -27.47
CA ALA A 108 -21.44 -0.73 -28.58
C ALA A 108 -20.88 0.68 -28.25
N THR A 109 -21.24 1.25 -27.11
CA THR A 109 -20.74 2.55 -26.65
C THR A 109 -19.22 2.56 -26.49
N LYS A 110 -18.64 1.50 -25.91
CA LYS A 110 -17.17 1.36 -25.81
C LYS A 110 -16.52 1.43 -27.20
N SER A 111 -17.09 0.76 -28.19
CA SER A 111 -16.57 0.78 -29.56
C SER A 111 -16.58 2.19 -30.15
N ILE A 112 -17.68 2.94 -29.96
CA ILE A 112 -17.81 4.32 -30.45
C ILE A 112 -16.76 5.23 -29.79
N LEU A 113 -16.68 5.18 -28.46
CA LEU A 113 -15.75 6.02 -27.70
C LEU A 113 -14.27 5.64 -27.94
N LEU A 114 -13.99 4.37 -28.23
CA LEU A 114 -12.66 3.93 -28.64
C LEU A 114 -12.20 4.56 -29.95
N HIS A 115 -13.10 5.01 -30.82
CA HIS A 115 -12.77 5.69 -32.08
C HIS A 115 -12.87 7.21 -31.98
N ASP A 116 -13.31 7.75 -30.85
CA ASP A 116 -13.33 9.18 -30.59
C ASP A 116 -11.90 9.74 -30.65
N LEU A 117 -11.72 10.83 -31.39
CA LEU A 117 -10.43 11.44 -31.69
C LEU A 117 -9.83 12.15 -30.46
N ASP A 118 -10.66 12.64 -29.54
CA ASP A 118 -10.21 13.32 -28.31
C ASP A 118 -9.88 12.32 -27.18
N MET A 119 -10.19 11.03 -27.38
CA MET A 119 -9.97 9.99 -26.37
C MET A 119 -8.70 9.16 -26.65
N VAL A 120 -7.78 9.17 -25.70
CA VAL A 120 -6.54 8.37 -25.76
C VAL A 120 -6.77 6.93 -25.34
N HIS A 121 -7.69 6.70 -24.39
CA HIS A 121 -8.00 5.37 -23.90
C HIS A 121 -9.42 5.28 -23.32
N VAL A 122 -10.10 4.18 -23.61
CA VAL A 122 -11.42 3.87 -23.05
C VAL A 122 -11.38 2.48 -22.45
N ALA A 123 -11.72 2.37 -21.18
CA ALA A 123 -11.75 1.11 -20.46
C ALA A 123 -13.11 0.91 -19.79
N VAL A 124 -13.50 -0.35 -19.62
CA VAL A 124 -14.68 -0.71 -18.84
C VAL A 124 -14.18 -1.37 -17.58
N VAL A 125 -14.54 -0.83 -16.43
CA VAL A 125 -14.19 -1.40 -15.13
C VAL A 125 -15.41 -2.18 -14.64
N PRO A 126 -15.35 -3.52 -14.58
CA PRO A 126 -16.42 -4.29 -13.99
C PRO A 126 -16.50 -3.92 -12.51
N VAL A 127 -17.65 -3.37 -12.09
CA VAL A 127 -17.96 -3.29 -10.66
C VAL A 127 -18.32 -4.71 -10.25
N PRO A 128 -17.77 -5.25 -9.14
CA PRO A 128 -18.24 -6.51 -8.59
C PRO A 128 -19.76 -6.47 -8.53
N THR A 129 -20.43 -7.47 -9.11
CA THR A 129 -21.89 -7.57 -9.06
C THR A 129 -22.33 -7.29 -7.63
N ALA A 130 -23.25 -6.32 -7.47
CA ALA A 130 -23.89 -6.07 -6.19
C ALA A 130 -24.29 -7.44 -5.62
N GLN A 131 -23.90 -7.69 -4.37
CA GLN A 131 -24.46 -8.82 -3.62
C GLN A 131 -25.97 -8.82 -3.87
N PRO A 132 -26.61 -9.99 -4.03
CA PRO A 132 -28.06 -10.04 -4.21
C PRO A 132 -28.68 -9.13 -3.15
N PRO A 133 -29.68 -8.29 -3.51
CA PRO A 133 -30.24 -7.33 -2.57
C PRO A 133 -30.56 -8.09 -1.30
N ILE A 134 -29.92 -7.72 -0.19
CA ILE A 134 -30.27 -8.28 1.11
C ILE A 134 -31.74 -7.89 1.28
N LYS A 135 -32.63 -8.87 1.11
CA LYS A 135 -34.06 -8.67 1.25
C LYS A 135 -34.23 -8.16 2.68
N CYS A 136 -34.73 -6.94 2.83
CA CYS A 136 -34.95 -6.32 4.13
C CYS A 136 -35.74 -7.32 4.99
N ASN A 137 -35.07 -7.91 5.97
CA ASN A 137 -35.63 -8.94 6.84
C ASN A 137 -36.18 -8.30 8.11
N LEU A 138 -36.67 -7.05 8.01
CA LEU A 138 -37.21 -6.30 9.15
C LEU A 138 -38.32 -7.11 9.84
N GLU A 139 -39.17 -7.81 9.08
CA GLU A 139 -40.17 -8.73 9.62
C GLU A 139 -39.56 -9.89 10.43
N GLU A 140 -38.39 -10.43 10.06
CA GLU A 140 -37.68 -11.46 10.84
C GLU A 140 -36.92 -10.90 12.05
N ILE A 141 -36.33 -9.71 11.90
CA ILE A 141 -35.65 -9.02 13.01
C ILE A 141 -36.65 -8.66 14.11
N LEU A 142 -37.88 -8.31 13.73
CA LEU A 142 -38.97 -7.98 14.65
C LEU A 142 -39.65 -9.22 15.27
N LYS A 143 -39.35 -10.45 14.83
CA LYS A 143 -39.85 -11.66 15.51
C LYS A 143 -39.16 -11.86 16.86
N PRO A 144 -39.87 -12.44 17.85
CA PRO A 144 -39.26 -12.87 19.11
C PRO A 144 -38.08 -13.81 18.86
N PRO A 145 -37.02 -13.78 19.69
CA PRO A 145 -35.82 -14.61 19.49
C PRO A 145 -36.09 -16.11 19.30
N SER A 146 -37.19 -16.63 19.87
CA SER A 146 -37.63 -18.03 19.76
C SER A 146 -38.18 -18.43 18.39
N GLU A 147 -38.55 -17.46 17.54
CA GLU A 147 -39.23 -17.69 16.26
C GLU A 147 -38.38 -17.31 15.03
N ARG A 148 -37.15 -16.87 15.26
CA ARG A 148 -36.20 -16.54 14.19
C ARG A 148 -35.63 -17.84 13.62
N GLN A 149 -35.66 -18.01 12.30
CA GLN A 149 -34.98 -19.12 11.65
C GLN A 149 -33.45 -18.90 11.67
N ASP A 150 -32.70 -19.94 12.06
CA ASP A 150 -31.24 -19.93 12.08
C ASP A 150 -30.67 -19.78 10.67
N PHE A 151 -30.25 -18.57 10.32
CA PHE A 151 -29.70 -18.23 9.01
C PHE A 151 -28.34 -18.88 8.72
N VAL A 152 -27.75 -19.59 9.70
CA VAL A 152 -26.41 -20.20 9.64
C VAL A 152 -26.35 -21.40 8.68
N ALA A 153 -27.48 -22.06 8.39
CA ALA A 153 -27.49 -23.31 7.62
C ALA A 153 -27.39 -23.15 6.08
N SER A 154 -27.51 -21.94 5.52
CA SER A 154 -27.54 -21.73 4.06
C SER A 154 -26.22 -21.26 3.42
N LEU A 155 -25.19 -21.01 4.24
CA LEU A 155 -23.86 -20.55 3.79
C LEU A 155 -22.85 -21.71 3.70
N SER A 156 -23.09 -22.65 2.79
CA SER A 156 -22.06 -23.59 2.30
C SER A 156 -21.98 -23.43 0.78
N ARG A 157 -20.88 -23.00 0.13
CA ARG A 157 -19.51 -23.52 0.22
C ARG A 157 -18.47 -22.42 -0.10
N VAL A 158 -17.85 -21.88 0.93
CA VAL A 158 -16.40 -21.61 0.98
C VAL A 158 -15.89 -22.64 1.99
N PRO A 159 -14.78 -23.37 1.78
CA PRO A 159 -14.35 -24.38 2.75
C PRO A 159 -14.16 -23.71 4.12
N ALA A 160 -15.06 -24.03 5.04
CA ALA A 160 -14.97 -23.61 6.42
C ALA A 160 -13.79 -24.35 7.04
N ILE A 161 -12.77 -23.61 7.47
CA ILE A 161 -11.81 -24.13 8.43
C ILE A 161 -12.60 -24.32 9.72
N MET A 162 -12.77 -25.57 10.15
CA MET A 162 -13.41 -25.92 11.41
C MET A 162 -12.66 -25.23 12.56
N VAL A 163 -13.33 -24.29 13.23
CA VAL A 163 -12.82 -23.58 14.42
C VAL A 163 -12.81 -24.51 15.66
N SER A 164 -13.21 -25.78 15.52
CA SER A 164 -13.23 -26.76 16.61
C SER A 164 -11.87 -27.34 16.97
N ASP A 165 -10.86 -27.22 16.09
CA ASP A 165 -9.50 -27.68 16.39
C ASP A 165 -8.63 -26.57 17.03
N TYR A 166 -9.20 -25.37 17.18
CA TYR A 166 -8.59 -24.24 17.88
C TYR A 166 -9.17 -24.11 19.29
N VAL A 167 -9.12 -25.19 20.06
CA VAL A 167 -9.06 -25.07 21.52
C VAL A 167 -7.68 -24.47 21.83
N ARG A 168 -7.59 -23.13 21.80
CA ARG A 168 -6.56 -22.44 22.58
C ARG A 168 -6.83 -22.87 24.04
N SER A 169 -5.82 -23.43 24.70
CA SER A 169 -5.78 -23.38 26.15
C SER A 169 -6.08 -21.94 26.59
N PRO A 170 -6.89 -21.72 27.63
CA PRO A 170 -7.20 -20.39 28.16
C PRO A 170 -5.99 -19.74 28.86
N THR A 171 -4.80 -20.26 28.61
CA THR A 171 -3.52 -19.74 29.07
C THR A 171 -2.72 -19.38 27.83
N GLY A 172 -2.32 -18.11 27.71
CA GLY A 172 -1.34 -17.66 26.72
C GLY A 172 0.04 -18.27 26.98
N GLU A 173 0.15 -19.60 26.90
CA GLU A 173 1.42 -20.28 26.83
C GLU A 173 1.99 -20.01 25.44
N ALA A 174 2.84 -18.99 25.37
CA ALA A 174 3.84 -18.86 24.33
C ALA A 174 4.46 -20.25 24.18
N THR A 175 4.35 -20.86 23.00
CA THR A 175 5.11 -22.07 22.69
C THR A 175 6.57 -21.74 22.99
N GLY A 176 7.11 -22.29 24.08
CA GLY A 176 8.31 -21.80 24.78
C GLY A 176 9.62 -21.93 24.00
N ASP A 177 9.57 -22.26 22.73
CA ASP A 177 10.73 -22.31 21.86
C ASP A 177 10.88 -20.96 21.15
N ARG A 178 11.91 -20.21 21.56
CA ARG A 178 12.37 -19.02 20.86
C ARG A 178 12.49 -19.31 19.36
N ILE A 179 11.95 -18.43 18.54
CA ILE A 179 12.08 -18.58 17.08
C ILE A 179 13.52 -18.28 16.69
N SER A 180 14.25 -19.31 16.25
CA SER A 180 15.60 -19.09 15.71
C SER A 180 15.54 -18.31 14.39
N GLU A 181 16.55 -17.47 14.17
CA GLU A 181 16.69 -16.70 12.94
C GLU A 181 16.70 -17.58 11.70
N ASP A 182 17.39 -18.74 11.74
CA ASP A 182 17.44 -19.71 10.64
C ASP A 182 16.07 -20.27 10.29
N ARG A 183 15.25 -20.56 11.32
CA ARG A 183 13.89 -21.07 11.13
C ARG A 183 12.99 -20.00 10.50
N LEU A 184 13.12 -18.74 10.93
CA LEU A 184 12.38 -17.64 10.33
C LEU A 184 12.86 -17.39 8.88
N PHE A 185 14.17 -17.37 8.64
CA PHE A 185 14.74 -17.25 7.30
C PHE A 185 14.19 -18.32 6.36
N GLN A 186 14.19 -19.59 6.80
CA GLN A 186 13.66 -20.70 6.01
C GLN A 186 12.19 -20.49 5.64
N ALA A 187 11.35 -20.11 6.61
CA ALA A 187 9.92 -19.88 6.36
C ALA A 187 9.69 -18.71 5.38
N LEU A 188 10.47 -17.62 5.49
CA LEU A 188 10.38 -16.48 4.57
C LEU A 188 10.92 -16.85 3.17
N TYR A 189 11.98 -17.65 3.11
CA TYR A 189 12.56 -18.15 1.87
C TYR A 189 11.56 -19.01 1.08
N ASP A 190 10.87 -19.94 1.75
CA ASP A 190 9.86 -20.83 1.13
C ASP A 190 8.66 -20.05 0.57
N MET A 191 8.43 -18.83 1.07
CA MET A 191 7.41 -17.91 0.57
C MET A 191 7.89 -17.00 -0.57
N GLU A 192 9.14 -17.15 -1.03
CA GLU A 192 9.80 -16.27 -2.00
C GLU A 192 9.76 -14.79 -1.58
N VAL A 193 9.96 -14.53 -0.29
CA VAL A 193 10.05 -13.15 0.23
C VAL A 193 11.27 -12.45 -0.34
N PHE A 194 12.37 -13.19 -0.55
CA PHE A 194 13.62 -12.69 -1.10
C PHE A 194 13.69 -13.00 -2.60
N ARG A 195 13.70 -11.96 -3.45
CA ARG A 195 13.79 -12.12 -4.90
C ARG A 195 15.02 -11.44 -5.46
N LEU A 196 15.84 -12.19 -6.17
CA LEU A 196 17.05 -11.73 -6.83
C LEU A 196 16.72 -11.28 -8.26
N GLY A 197 17.32 -10.18 -8.70
CA GLY A 197 17.07 -9.61 -10.02
C GLY A 197 17.18 -8.09 -10.01
N GLU A 198 16.83 -7.45 -11.12
CA GLU A 198 16.84 -6.00 -11.23
C GLU A 198 15.45 -5.44 -10.90
N TYR A 199 15.35 -4.76 -9.76
CA TYR A 199 14.10 -4.14 -9.31
C TYR A 199 14.29 -2.65 -9.09
N TYR A 200 13.24 -1.86 -9.29
CA TYR A 200 13.27 -0.42 -9.04
C TYR A 200 12.44 -0.08 -7.81
N LEU A 201 13.06 0.59 -6.84
CA LEU A 201 12.40 1.08 -5.64
C LEU A 201 11.51 2.30 -5.96
N LYS A 202 10.67 2.72 -5.01
CA LYS A 202 9.86 3.94 -5.15
C LYS A 202 10.71 5.20 -5.43
N SER A 203 11.98 5.20 -4.99
CA SER A 203 12.96 6.24 -5.27
C SER A 203 13.45 6.26 -6.73
N GLY A 204 13.12 5.25 -7.54
CA GLY A 204 13.68 5.05 -8.88
C GLY A 204 15.05 4.36 -8.89
N GLN A 205 15.63 4.09 -7.72
CA GLN A 205 16.91 3.40 -7.60
C GLN A 205 16.75 1.91 -7.90
N MET A 206 17.70 1.35 -8.67
CA MET A 206 17.79 -0.09 -8.89
C MET A 206 18.28 -0.80 -7.62
N THR A 207 17.70 -1.95 -7.28
CA THR A 207 18.17 -2.86 -6.23
C THR A 207 18.31 -4.27 -6.82
N PRO A 208 19.43 -4.98 -6.55
CA PRO A 208 19.67 -6.35 -7.03
C PRO A 208 18.87 -7.41 -6.26
N ILE A 209 18.24 -6.99 -5.15
CA ILE A 209 17.40 -7.82 -4.29
C ILE A 209 16.15 -7.05 -3.85
N TYR A 210 15.00 -7.64 -4.11
CA TYR A 210 13.69 -7.15 -3.65
C TYR A 210 13.15 -8.03 -2.53
N ILE A 211 12.61 -7.38 -1.51
CA ILE A 211 12.11 -8.03 -0.29
C ILE A 211 10.65 -7.63 -0.11
N ASP A 212 9.76 -8.63 0.00
CA ASP A 212 8.32 -8.41 0.13
C ASP A 212 7.69 -9.24 1.24
N LEU A 213 7.68 -8.70 2.47
CA LEU A 213 7.07 -9.36 3.62
C LEU A 213 5.54 -9.42 3.56
N ARG A 214 4.87 -8.66 2.66
CA ARG A 214 3.41 -8.75 2.48
C ARG A 214 2.98 -10.12 1.97
N ARG A 215 3.89 -10.89 1.37
CA ARG A 215 3.62 -12.29 1.00
C ARG A 215 3.23 -13.13 2.21
N THR A 216 3.74 -12.82 3.40
CA THR A 216 3.41 -13.54 4.64
C THR A 216 1.93 -13.45 5.03
N PHE A 217 1.18 -12.46 4.52
CA PHE A 217 -0.24 -12.28 4.84
C PHE A 217 -1.10 -13.47 4.38
N SER A 218 -0.67 -14.20 3.35
CA SER A 218 -1.37 -15.41 2.89
C SER A 218 -0.97 -16.67 3.65
N GLN A 219 0.00 -16.60 4.57
CA GLN A 219 0.43 -17.72 5.40
C GLN A 219 0.48 -17.31 6.88
N PRO A 220 -0.66 -17.41 7.61
CA PRO A 220 -0.77 -16.95 8.99
C PRO A 220 0.27 -17.54 9.95
N LYS A 221 0.72 -18.78 9.72
CA LYS A 221 1.79 -19.42 10.50
C LYS A 221 3.11 -18.64 10.40
N THR A 222 3.51 -18.25 9.20
CA THR A 222 4.76 -17.51 8.95
C THR A 222 4.67 -16.09 9.47
N LEU A 223 3.52 -15.43 9.28
CA LEU A 223 3.28 -14.10 9.86
C LEU A 223 3.33 -14.15 11.40
N ARG A 224 2.72 -15.16 12.03
CA ARG A 224 2.80 -15.37 13.48
C ARG A 224 4.24 -15.67 13.93
N MET A 225 5.01 -16.44 13.17
CA MET A 225 6.42 -16.67 13.47
C MET A 225 7.24 -15.37 13.44
N ALA A 226 7.00 -14.49 12.46
CA ALA A 226 7.65 -13.18 12.42
C ALA A 226 7.26 -12.30 13.62
N ALA A 227 5.98 -12.30 14.00
CA ALA A 227 5.50 -11.59 15.18
C ALA A 227 6.12 -12.13 16.47
N GLN A 228 6.17 -13.46 16.64
CA GLN A 228 6.80 -14.11 17.79
C GLN A 228 8.29 -13.79 17.88
N ALA A 229 9.01 -13.79 16.75
CA ALA A 229 10.43 -13.43 16.73
C ALA A 229 10.67 -11.98 17.16
N ILE A 230 9.77 -11.04 16.82
CA ILE A 230 9.80 -9.68 17.36
C ILE A 230 9.57 -9.68 18.88
N CYS A 231 8.60 -10.45 19.36
CA CYS A 231 8.31 -10.55 20.80
C CYS A 231 9.51 -11.11 21.57
N ASP A 232 10.17 -12.13 21.02
CA ASP A 232 11.39 -12.72 21.59
C ASP A 232 12.54 -11.71 21.62
N LEU A 233 12.69 -10.91 20.56
CA LEU A 233 13.68 -9.82 20.49
C LEU A 233 13.40 -8.74 21.54
N VAL A 234 12.15 -8.31 21.66
CA VAL A 234 11.69 -7.34 22.67
C VAL A 234 12.03 -7.83 24.09
N ALA A 235 11.69 -9.09 24.39
CA ALA A 235 11.97 -9.70 25.68
C ALA A 235 13.49 -9.82 25.95
N ALA A 236 14.26 -10.26 24.95
CA ALA A 236 15.71 -10.40 25.06
C ALA A 236 16.44 -9.07 25.30
N LYS A 237 15.90 -7.97 24.76
CA LYS A 237 16.42 -6.61 24.95
C LYS A 237 15.89 -5.93 26.23
N GLY A 238 14.90 -6.50 26.90
CA GLY A 238 14.27 -5.91 28.09
C GLY A 238 13.60 -4.57 27.79
N LEU A 239 12.97 -4.43 26.63
CA LEU A 239 12.33 -3.16 26.24
C LEU A 239 11.06 -2.94 27.06
N SER A 240 10.82 -1.69 27.43
CA SER A 240 9.64 -1.28 28.21
C SER A 240 8.82 -0.27 27.44
N PHE A 241 7.52 -0.52 27.30
CA PHE A 241 6.57 0.32 26.57
C PHE A 241 5.15 0.00 27.01
N GLU A 242 4.22 0.90 26.70
CA GLU A 242 2.79 0.80 27.05
C GLU A 242 1.92 0.57 25.81
N TYR A 243 2.43 0.91 24.62
CA TYR A 243 1.70 0.81 23.36
C TYR A 243 2.57 0.22 22.25
N VAL A 244 1.94 -0.55 21.36
CA VAL A 244 2.54 -1.02 20.11
C VAL A 244 1.97 -0.21 18.94
N VAL A 245 2.83 0.28 18.04
CA VAL A 245 2.41 1.06 16.87
C VAL A 245 3.04 0.51 15.60
N GLY A 246 2.20 -0.02 14.70
CA GLY A 246 2.66 -0.47 13.40
C GLY A 246 2.85 0.69 12.43
N VAL A 247 3.96 0.69 11.69
CA VAL A 247 4.16 1.65 10.58
C VAL A 247 3.22 1.30 9.41
N PRO A 248 2.43 2.25 8.88
CA PRO A 248 1.50 1.96 7.79
C PRO A 248 2.23 1.62 6.47
N TYR A 249 1.87 0.56 5.74
CA TYR A 249 0.72 -0.34 5.94
C TYR A 249 1.12 -1.79 6.24
N ALA A 250 2.31 -2.21 5.78
CA ALA A 250 2.71 -3.61 5.78
C ALA A 250 2.99 -4.15 7.20
N ALA A 251 3.41 -3.27 8.12
CA ALA A 251 3.64 -3.66 9.50
C ALA A 251 2.35 -3.72 10.35
N LEU A 252 1.19 -3.28 9.85
CA LEU A 252 -0.05 -3.27 10.65
C LEU A 252 -0.50 -4.68 11.07
N PRO A 253 -0.60 -5.70 10.18
CA PRO A 253 -0.95 -7.06 10.60
C PRO A 253 0.06 -7.67 11.58
N LEU A 254 1.33 -7.33 11.40
CA LEU A 254 2.42 -7.76 12.27
C LEU A 254 2.29 -7.14 13.66
N ALA A 255 2.06 -5.82 13.74
CA ALA A 255 1.86 -5.10 14.99
C ALA A 255 0.61 -5.57 15.75
N THR A 256 -0.46 -5.93 15.05
CA THR A 256 -1.65 -6.55 15.66
C THR A 256 -1.31 -7.87 16.35
N LEU A 257 -0.48 -8.72 15.73
CA LEU A 257 -0.06 -9.97 16.35
C LEU A 257 0.94 -9.77 17.49
N VAL A 258 1.85 -8.80 17.37
CA VAL A 258 2.75 -8.45 18.49
C VAL A 258 1.94 -7.96 19.70
N SER A 259 0.91 -7.15 19.45
CA SER A 259 -0.06 -6.71 20.48
C SER A 259 -0.82 -7.89 21.10
N ASP A 260 -1.32 -8.85 20.30
CA ASP A 260 -1.99 -10.08 20.78
C ASP A 260 -1.06 -10.97 21.63
N ILE A 261 0.19 -11.13 21.21
CA ILE A 261 1.16 -12.02 21.87
C ILE A 261 1.66 -11.41 23.19
N LEU A 262 1.95 -10.11 23.20
CA LEU A 262 2.48 -9.42 24.39
C LEU A 262 1.38 -8.94 25.35
N ASP A 263 0.11 -9.02 24.95
CA ASP A 263 -1.04 -8.46 25.66
C ASP A 263 -0.87 -6.95 25.96
N VAL A 264 -0.41 -6.20 24.94
CA VAL A 264 -0.16 -4.75 25.03
C VAL A 264 -1.07 -4.01 24.04
N PRO A 265 -1.73 -2.90 24.43
CA PRO A 265 -2.61 -2.16 23.53
C PRO A 265 -1.91 -1.66 22.25
N MET A 266 -2.61 -1.76 21.12
CA MET A 266 -2.14 -1.26 19.82
C MET A 266 -2.71 0.13 19.52
N LEU A 267 -1.86 1.03 19.02
CA LEU A 267 -2.28 2.26 18.34
C LEU A 267 -1.99 2.14 16.84
N MET A 268 -2.75 2.89 16.04
CA MET A 268 -2.58 2.90 14.58
C MET A 268 -2.39 4.33 14.09
N LYS A 269 -1.23 4.60 13.48
CA LYS A 269 -1.01 5.85 12.74
C LYS A 269 -1.76 5.78 11.40
N ARG A 270 -2.48 6.83 11.04
CA ARG A 270 -3.00 7.02 9.68
C ARG A 270 -1.94 7.67 8.80
N LYS A 271 -1.93 7.30 7.53
CA LYS A 271 -1.07 7.96 6.53
C LYS A 271 -1.57 9.34 6.12
N GLU A 272 -2.88 9.55 6.17
CA GLU A 272 -3.55 10.78 5.76
C GLU A 272 -4.42 11.32 6.90
N VAL A 273 -4.40 12.63 7.08
CA VAL A 273 -5.28 13.33 8.02
C VAL A 273 -6.70 13.30 7.46
N LYS A 274 -7.68 12.94 8.29
CA LYS A 274 -9.10 13.03 7.90
C LYS A 274 -9.43 14.49 7.55
N SER A 275 -10.09 14.71 6.41
CA SER A 275 -10.62 16.04 6.03
C SER A 275 -11.83 16.47 6.88
N TYR A 276 -12.46 15.55 7.62
CA TYR A 276 -13.61 15.80 8.50
C TYR A 276 -13.49 14.98 9.80
N GLY A 277 -13.83 15.59 10.95
CA GLY A 277 -13.75 14.98 12.29
C GLY A 277 -12.65 15.59 13.18
N THR A 278 -12.20 14.87 14.22
CA THR A 278 -11.20 15.34 15.21
C THR A 278 -9.79 15.55 14.65
N GLY A 279 -9.53 15.24 13.37
CA GLY A 279 -8.24 15.44 12.71
C GLY A 279 -7.08 14.59 13.25
N LYS A 280 -7.33 13.65 14.18
CA LYS A 280 -6.28 12.87 14.85
C LYS A 280 -5.56 11.94 13.86
N LEU A 281 -4.23 11.97 13.90
CA LEU A 281 -3.35 11.09 13.11
C LEU A 281 -3.20 9.71 13.73
N ILE A 282 -3.43 9.58 15.04
CA ILE A 282 -3.28 8.34 15.81
C ILE A 282 -4.66 7.86 16.27
N GLU A 283 -5.01 6.64 15.90
CA GLU A 283 -6.21 5.92 16.34
C GLU A 283 -5.87 4.99 17.51
N GLY A 284 -6.80 4.86 18.46
CA GLY A 284 -6.62 4.10 19.70
C GLY A 284 -6.76 4.97 20.94
N VAL A 285 -6.78 4.34 22.12
CA VAL A 285 -6.87 5.02 23.41
C VAL A 285 -5.49 5.07 24.05
N TYR A 286 -5.00 6.25 24.36
CA TYR A 286 -3.69 6.46 24.96
C TYR A 286 -3.68 7.65 25.92
N GLN A 287 -2.66 7.69 26.78
CA GLN A 287 -2.40 8.80 27.69
C GLN A 287 -1.15 9.57 27.26
N VAL A 288 -1.19 10.89 27.40
CA VAL A 288 -0.03 11.76 27.16
C VAL A 288 1.10 11.37 28.12
N GLY A 289 2.32 11.29 27.60
CA GLY A 289 3.50 10.86 28.33
C GLY A 289 3.74 9.35 28.30
N GLY A 290 2.79 8.56 27.77
CA GLY A 290 2.92 7.12 27.62
C GLY A 290 3.93 6.73 26.54
N THR A 291 4.51 5.54 26.66
CA THR A 291 5.63 5.08 25.81
C THR A 291 5.16 4.11 24.72
N ALA A 292 5.53 4.39 23.47
CA ALA A 292 5.14 3.61 22.30
C ALA A 292 6.35 2.93 21.64
N LEU A 293 6.23 1.63 21.40
CA LEU A 293 7.14 0.84 20.58
C LEU A 293 6.68 0.86 19.12
N ILE A 294 7.57 1.25 18.21
CA ILE A 294 7.27 1.19 16.77
C ILE A 294 7.63 -0.20 16.22
N VAL A 295 6.71 -0.79 15.46
CA VAL A 295 6.90 -2.07 14.75
C VAL A 295 6.90 -1.82 13.24
N GLU A 296 7.92 -2.31 12.56
CA GLU A 296 8.09 -2.22 11.10
C GLU A 296 8.33 -3.62 10.48
N ASP A 297 8.03 -3.78 9.19
CA ASP A 297 8.36 -5.02 8.47
C ASP A 297 9.81 -5.02 7.96
N VAL A 298 10.17 -4.05 7.13
CA VAL A 298 11.48 -3.90 6.48
C VAL A 298 11.99 -2.48 6.63
N VAL A 299 13.23 -2.35 7.10
CA VAL A 299 13.89 -1.04 7.23
C VAL A 299 14.97 -0.85 6.17
N THR A 300 14.93 0.29 5.49
CA THR A 300 15.99 0.79 4.59
C THR A 300 16.74 1.96 5.23
N SER A 301 16.24 3.18 5.04
CA SER A 301 16.80 4.43 5.59
C SER A 301 16.25 4.76 6.98
N GLY A 302 15.19 4.09 7.44
CA GLY A 302 14.52 4.38 8.71
C GLY A 302 13.53 5.56 8.63
N GLU A 303 13.34 6.18 7.48
CA GLU A 303 12.51 7.38 7.33
C GLU A 303 11.06 7.16 7.77
N SER A 304 10.44 6.04 7.39
CA SER A 304 9.06 5.73 7.76
C SER A 304 8.86 5.54 9.27
N ILE A 305 9.87 5.01 9.97
CA ILE A 305 9.91 4.94 11.44
C ILE A 305 10.04 6.35 12.02
N ARG A 306 10.96 7.18 11.49
CA ARG A 306 11.15 8.57 11.93
C ARG A 306 9.87 9.39 11.82
N GLU A 307 9.23 9.39 10.65
CA GLU A 307 7.95 10.08 10.42
C GLU A 307 6.84 9.58 11.37
N THR A 308 6.86 8.30 11.72
CA THR A 308 5.90 7.71 12.65
C THR A 308 6.18 8.16 14.08
N ALA A 309 7.44 8.14 14.50
CA ALA A 309 7.87 8.64 15.80
C ALA A 309 7.54 10.12 15.99
N GLU A 310 7.77 10.95 14.98
CA GLU A 310 7.42 12.38 15.03
C GLU A 310 5.92 12.60 15.18
N SER A 311 5.10 11.79 14.51
CA SER A 311 3.64 11.88 14.64
C SER A 311 3.19 11.49 16.05
N LEU A 312 3.77 10.44 16.64
CA LEU A 312 3.47 10.02 18.00
C LEU A 312 3.92 11.06 19.03
N ARG A 313 5.12 11.63 18.86
CA ARG A 313 5.67 12.68 19.73
C ARG A 313 4.83 13.95 19.70
N LYS A 314 4.27 14.32 18.54
CA LYS A 314 3.34 15.46 18.42
C LYS A 314 2.04 15.26 19.22
N GLU A 315 1.59 14.02 19.38
CA GLU A 315 0.44 13.65 20.23
C GLU A 315 0.82 13.45 21.70
N GLY A 316 2.08 13.75 22.08
CA GLY A 316 2.58 13.69 23.45
C GLY A 316 3.05 12.32 23.91
N LEU A 317 3.21 11.35 23.01
CA LEU A 317 3.78 10.03 23.33
C LEU A 317 5.30 10.04 23.30
N LYS A 318 5.92 9.19 24.12
CA LYS A 318 7.36 8.93 24.10
C LYS A 318 7.66 7.78 23.13
N VAL A 319 8.72 7.92 22.34
CA VAL A 319 9.20 6.87 21.43
C VAL A 319 10.70 6.75 21.62
N THR A 320 11.14 5.64 22.17
CA THR A 320 12.56 5.33 22.47
C THR A 320 13.09 4.21 21.60
N ASP A 321 12.23 3.27 21.18
CA ASP A 321 12.64 2.04 20.52
C ASP A 321 11.76 1.76 19.29
N ALA A 322 12.39 1.16 18.28
CA ALA A 322 11.73 0.60 17.12
C ALA A 322 12.27 -0.80 16.83
N VAL A 323 11.37 -1.71 16.46
CA VAL A 323 11.69 -3.09 16.11
C VAL A 323 11.23 -3.41 14.69
N ALA A 324 12.01 -4.22 13.98
CA ALA A 324 11.62 -4.71 12.66
C ALA A 324 11.92 -6.19 12.47
N VAL A 325 11.20 -6.83 11.53
CA VAL A 325 11.57 -8.18 11.09
C VAL A 325 12.92 -8.16 10.39
N LEU A 326 13.17 -7.14 9.57
CA LEU A 326 14.32 -7.12 8.67
C LEU A 326 14.96 -5.73 8.57
N ASP A 327 16.27 -5.68 8.83
CA ASP A 327 17.10 -4.51 8.51
C ASP A 327 17.88 -4.75 7.20
N ARG A 328 17.71 -3.86 6.22
CA ARG A 328 18.49 -3.90 4.98
C ARG A 328 19.93 -3.38 5.15
N GLN A 329 20.26 -2.86 6.32
CA GLN A 329 21.57 -2.30 6.69
C GLN A 329 22.01 -1.13 5.79
N GLN A 330 21.04 -0.34 5.29
CA GLN A 330 21.27 0.81 4.39
C GLN A 330 21.27 2.15 5.15
N GLY A 331 21.79 2.16 6.38
CA GLY A 331 21.93 3.37 7.20
C GLY A 331 20.78 3.66 8.18
N GLY A 332 19.71 2.85 8.19
CA GLY A 332 18.55 3.03 9.07
C GLY A 332 18.90 3.19 10.55
N THR A 333 19.75 2.32 11.09
CA THR A 333 20.19 2.38 12.50
C THR A 333 20.84 3.72 12.84
N LYS A 334 21.70 4.25 11.95
CA LYS A 334 22.40 5.51 12.17
C LYS A 334 21.43 6.69 12.11
N GLU A 335 20.53 6.73 11.13
CA GLU A 335 19.54 7.82 11.04
C GLU A 335 18.55 7.83 12.21
N LEU A 336 18.08 6.66 12.64
CA LEU A 336 17.18 6.54 13.79
C LEU A 336 17.85 6.95 15.09
N SER A 337 19.14 6.65 15.27
CA SER A 337 19.89 7.10 16.45
C SER A 337 19.95 8.63 16.59
N LYS A 338 20.04 9.38 15.47
CA LYS A 338 19.98 10.86 15.48
C LYS A 338 18.63 11.39 15.98
N SER A 339 17.57 10.60 15.82
CA SER A 339 16.22 10.91 16.27
C SER A 339 15.93 10.38 17.68
N ALA A 340 16.96 9.94 18.41
CA ALA A 340 16.86 9.30 19.72
C ALA A 340 15.95 8.06 19.72
N ILE A 341 16.09 7.23 18.68
CA ILE A 341 15.37 5.95 18.55
C ILE A 341 16.41 4.84 18.45
N ASN A 342 16.37 3.91 19.40
CA ASN A 342 17.15 2.68 19.35
C ASN A 342 16.45 1.69 18.41
N PHE A 343 17.15 1.28 17.36
CA PHE A 343 16.59 0.37 16.37
C PHE A 343 17.12 -1.05 16.58
N HIS A 344 16.21 -2.02 16.56
CA HIS A 344 16.51 -3.44 16.71
C HIS A 344 15.84 -4.23 15.58
N SER A 345 16.51 -5.25 15.04
CA SER A 345 15.93 -6.12 14.01
C SER A 345 16.14 -7.58 14.34
N VAL A 346 15.22 -8.43 13.85
CA VAL A 346 15.33 -9.89 13.97
C VAL A 346 16.34 -10.44 12.95
N LEU A 347 16.20 -10.04 11.69
CA LEU A 347 17.10 -10.41 10.60
C LEU A 347 17.83 -9.19 10.05
N THR A 348 19.02 -9.43 9.51
CA THR A 348 19.81 -8.44 8.78
C THR A 348 20.01 -8.89 7.32
N MET A 349 20.28 -7.93 6.43
CA MET A 349 20.60 -8.23 5.03
C MET A 349 21.76 -9.21 4.92
N GLU A 350 22.82 -9.03 5.70
CA GLU A 350 23.96 -9.96 5.73
C GLU A 350 23.52 -11.40 6.00
N LYS A 351 22.71 -11.63 7.05
CA LYS A 351 22.21 -12.97 7.40
C LYS A 351 21.32 -13.56 6.31
N ILE A 352 20.53 -12.74 5.64
CA ILE A 352 19.70 -13.19 4.51
C ILE A 352 20.58 -13.63 3.35
N LEU A 353 21.63 -12.87 3.03
CA LEU A 353 22.57 -13.23 1.96
C LEU A 353 23.35 -14.50 2.32
N ASP A 354 23.77 -14.67 3.57
CA ASP A 354 24.37 -15.91 4.07
C ASP A 354 23.42 -17.11 3.93
N GLY A 355 22.15 -16.92 4.30
CA GLY A 355 21.11 -17.90 4.08
C GLY A 355 20.96 -18.27 2.60
N LEU A 356 20.98 -17.29 1.69
CA LEU A 356 20.89 -17.54 0.24
C LEU A 356 22.12 -18.27 -0.32
N ILE A 357 23.31 -18.04 0.24
CA ILE A 357 24.52 -18.82 -0.09
C ILE A 357 24.34 -20.28 0.34
N SER A 358 23.85 -20.51 1.57
CA SER A 358 23.58 -21.88 2.06
C SER A 358 22.56 -22.64 1.20
N LYS A 359 21.67 -21.91 0.51
CA LYS A 359 20.69 -22.45 -0.46
C LYS A 359 21.22 -22.56 -1.89
N ASN A 360 22.51 -22.27 -2.12
CA ASN A 360 23.16 -22.24 -3.43
C ASN A 360 22.46 -21.30 -4.44
N GLN A 361 21.78 -20.24 -3.96
CA GLN A 361 21.11 -19.27 -4.82
C GLN A 361 22.05 -18.16 -5.30
N ILE A 362 23.08 -17.85 -4.51
CA ILE A 362 24.12 -16.86 -4.83
C ILE A 362 25.49 -17.36 -4.40
N THR A 363 26.54 -16.77 -4.98
CA THR A 363 27.93 -17.00 -4.57
C THR A 363 28.38 -15.94 -3.56
N GLU A 364 29.48 -16.21 -2.83
CA GLU A 364 30.16 -15.21 -1.98
C GLU A 364 30.52 -13.94 -2.75
N GLN A 365 30.96 -14.10 -4.00
CA GLN A 365 31.25 -12.97 -4.88
C GLN A 365 29.98 -12.13 -5.14
N ARG A 366 28.86 -12.79 -5.43
CA ARG A 366 27.59 -12.10 -5.66
C ARG A 366 27.05 -11.42 -4.39
N LYS A 367 27.26 -12.01 -3.21
CA LYS A 367 26.94 -11.36 -1.92
C LYS A 367 27.69 -10.04 -1.77
N LYS A 368 29.00 -10.01 -2.05
CA LYS A 368 29.81 -8.78 -2.00
C LYS A 368 29.28 -7.72 -2.96
N GLU A 369 28.99 -8.09 -4.21
CA GLU A 369 28.41 -7.18 -5.20
C GLU A 369 27.07 -6.57 -4.73
N ILE A 370 26.22 -7.39 -4.12
CA ILE A 370 24.93 -6.92 -3.57
C ILE A 370 25.17 -5.93 -2.44
N ILE A 371 26.04 -6.25 -1.47
CA ILE A 371 26.35 -5.37 -0.33
C ILE A 371 26.95 -4.05 -0.82
N ASP A 372 27.91 -4.09 -1.73
CA ASP A 372 28.54 -2.90 -2.32
C ASP A 372 27.51 -2.03 -3.04
N HIS A 373 26.53 -2.65 -3.72
CA HIS A 373 25.45 -1.92 -4.35
C HIS A 373 24.49 -1.28 -3.33
N LEU A 374 24.15 -1.99 -2.25
CA LEU A 374 23.26 -1.51 -1.20
C LEU A 374 23.88 -0.37 -0.36
N ASN A 375 25.21 -0.33 -0.26
CA ASN A 375 25.96 0.71 0.45
C ASN A 375 26.12 2.02 -0.35
N LYS A 376 25.79 2.03 -1.66
CA LYS A 376 25.83 3.25 -2.45
C LYS A 376 24.77 4.23 -1.91
N PRO A 377 25.10 5.52 -1.77
CA PRO A 377 24.14 6.53 -1.31
C PRO A 377 22.91 6.56 -2.22
N PHE A 378 21.75 6.84 -1.60
CA PHE A 378 20.45 6.95 -2.25
C PHE A 378 20.39 8.07 -3.29
#